data_AF-A0A9X5TZ05-F1
#
_entry.id   AF-A0A9X5TZ05-F1
#
_cell.length_a   1.000
_cell.length_b   1.000
_cell.length_c   1.000
_cell.angle_alpha   90.00
_cell.angle_beta   90.00
_cell.angle_gamma   90.00
#
_symmetry.space_group_name_H-M   'P 1'
#
loop_
_entity.id
_entity.type
_entity.pdbx_description
1 polymer ?
#
loop_
_entity_poly.entity_id
_entity_poly.type
_entity_poly.pdbx_seq_one_letter_code
_entity_poly.pdbx_strand_id
1 'polypeptide(L)'
;MSRKRLVMLLGAACASLLLSACIPSLPDDAELYFGRSSGSIPISEGQTTEVHIRDTLPRYLGIIEEVVVESGGVLGVSGKNRVDGCATTDTTDMEIQWMTMYIPAIDYEDLRRIVVEGAQRNGFGYSWDPVRRDKLNLRTVTVGDGYGNSLSFYHHEALDRVIIDLYSGCMFPSQPLDPDTPRWSYPLPSLEEMFPNLTIVQAFDDNGDENPELRPQSGGQSGAQSGE
;
A
#
# COMPACT_ATOMS: atom_id res chain seq x y z
N MET A 1 -19.12 34.12 -46.91
CA MET A 1 -18.45 34.33 -45.60
C MET A 1 -17.07 34.90 -45.85
N SER A 2 -16.75 36.07 -45.28
CA SER A 2 -15.48 36.78 -45.53
C SER A 2 -14.31 36.14 -44.78
N ARG A 3 -13.12 36.14 -45.40
CA ARG A 3 -11.82 35.61 -44.91
C ARG A 3 -11.48 36.02 -43.46
N LYS A 4 -12.08 37.10 -42.96
CA LYS A 4 -11.91 37.60 -41.58
C LYS A 4 -12.59 36.75 -40.50
N ARG A 5 -13.65 35.98 -40.82
CA ARG A 5 -14.32 35.10 -39.84
C ARG A 5 -13.61 33.76 -39.64
N LEU A 6 -12.81 33.31 -40.62
CA LEU A 6 -12.08 32.04 -40.51
C LEU A 6 -10.90 32.13 -39.52
N VAL A 7 -10.27 33.30 -39.43
CA VAL A 7 -9.10 33.53 -38.55
C VAL A 7 -9.48 33.57 -37.07
N MET A 8 -10.70 34.03 -36.72
CA MET A 8 -11.14 34.06 -35.32
C MET A 8 -11.54 32.68 -34.76
N LEU A 9 -12.03 31.76 -35.60
CA LEU A 9 -12.40 30.41 -35.16
C LEU A 9 -11.17 29.49 -34.98
N LEU A 10 -10.11 29.71 -35.75
CA LEU A 10 -8.84 28.99 -35.61
C LEU A 10 -8.01 29.45 -34.41
N GLY A 11 -8.12 30.72 -33.99
CA GLY A 11 -7.42 31.23 -32.80
C GLY A 11 -8.02 30.72 -31.48
N ALA A 12 -9.33 30.55 -31.41
CA ALA A 12 -10.00 30.09 -30.18
C ALA A 12 -9.84 28.59 -29.93
N ALA A 13 -9.74 27.76 -30.98
CA ALA A 13 -9.52 26.32 -30.82
C ALA A 13 -8.09 25.96 -30.37
N CYS A 14 -7.08 26.77 -30.73
CA CYS A 14 -5.70 26.55 -30.31
C CYS A 14 -5.40 26.96 -28.87
N ALA A 15 -6.22 27.84 -28.26
CA ALA A 15 -6.03 28.24 -26.86
C ALA A 15 -6.54 27.18 -25.88
N SER A 16 -7.57 26.42 -26.24
CA SER A 16 -8.19 25.39 -25.37
C SER A 16 -7.39 24.09 -25.33
N LEU A 17 -6.63 23.77 -26.38
CA LEU A 17 -5.81 22.56 -26.50
C LEU A 17 -4.46 22.65 -25.78
N LEU A 18 -4.06 23.85 -25.34
CA LEU A 18 -2.77 24.07 -24.65
C LEU A 18 -2.90 24.00 -23.12
N LEU A 19 -4.11 23.91 -22.56
CA LEU A 19 -4.34 23.84 -21.12
C LEU A 19 -4.50 22.41 -20.57
N SER A 20 -4.54 21.38 -21.44
CA SER A 20 -4.60 19.98 -21.00
C SER A 20 -3.25 19.25 -20.99
N ALA A 21 -2.15 19.93 -21.34
CA ALA A 21 -0.83 19.32 -21.48
C ALA A 21 0.14 19.63 -20.32
N CYS A 22 -0.33 20.30 -19.26
CA CYS A 22 0.49 20.64 -18.09
C CYS A 22 -0.06 20.00 -16.80
N ILE A 23 -0.50 18.74 -16.86
CA ILE A 23 -0.33 17.90 -15.68
C ILE A 23 1.16 17.54 -15.70
N PRO A 24 1.96 17.94 -14.71
CA PRO A 24 3.29 17.39 -14.58
C PRO A 24 3.10 15.89 -14.38
N SER A 25 3.29 15.11 -15.45
CA SER A 25 3.63 13.70 -15.29
C SER A 25 4.97 13.73 -14.55
N LEU A 26 4.92 13.50 -13.24
CA LEU A 26 6.11 13.18 -12.47
C LEU A 26 6.85 12.11 -13.26
N PRO A 27 8.16 12.31 -13.54
CA PRO A 27 8.93 11.31 -14.25
C PRO A 27 8.80 9.97 -13.51
N ASP A 28 8.76 8.89 -14.30
CA ASP A 28 8.50 7.48 -13.96
C ASP A 28 9.67 6.88 -13.15
N ASP A 29 10.06 7.61 -12.11
CA ASP A 29 11.24 7.43 -11.28
C ASP A 29 10.85 6.75 -9.97
N ALA A 30 9.79 5.94 -9.97
CA ALA A 30 9.27 5.29 -8.75
C ALA A 30 10.36 4.48 -8.02
N GLU A 31 11.31 3.88 -8.73
CA GLU A 31 12.48 3.24 -8.12
C GLU A 31 13.46 4.23 -7.47
N LEU A 32 13.58 5.47 -7.97
CA LEU A 32 14.44 6.51 -7.40
C LEU A 32 13.79 7.24 -6.22
N TYR A 33 12.45 7.31 -6.16
CA TYR A 33 11.72 7.96 -5.07
C TYR A 33 11.19 6.99 -4.00
N PHE A 34 10.93 5.73 -4.35
CA PHE A 34 10.30 4.73 -3.47
C PHE A 34 11.06 3.41 -3.39
N GLY A 35 12.32 3.40 -3.84
CA GLY A 35 13.25 2.29 -3.60
C GLY A 35 13.41 2.05 -2.09
N ARG A 36 13.47 0.78 -1.70
CA ARG A 36 13.72 0.36 -0.32
C ARG A 36 14.95 1.11 0.21
N SER A 37 14.77 1.86 1.29
CA SER A 37 15.88 2.53 1.98
C SER A 37 16.59 3.64 1.18
N SER A 38 15.99 4.13 0.09
CA SER A 38 16.49 5.24 -0.73
C SER A 38 15.77 6.57 -0.48
N GLY A 39 15.39 6.82 0.78
CA GLY A 39 14.78 8.08 1.18
C GLY A 39 15.65 9.30 0.84
N SER A 40 15.02 10.45 0.60
CA SER A 40 15.73 11.71 0.35
C SER A 40 16.28 12.35 1.63
N ILE A 41 15.75 11.97 2.80
CA ILE A 41 16.20 12.43 4.11
C ILE A 41 17.31 11.49 4.59
N PRO A 42 18.51 12.01 4.94
CA PRO A 42 19.57 11.19 5.50
C PRO A 42 19.13 10.50 6.79
N ILE A 43 19.56 9.26 7.02
CA ILE A 43 19.19 8.47 8.21
C ILE A 43 19.49 9.19 9.54
N SER A 44 20.57 10.00 9.60
CA SER A 44 20.94 10.80 10.77
C SER A 44 19.93 11.90 11.11
N GLU A 45 19.14 12.33 10.13
CA GLU A 45 18.06 13.31 10.26
C GLU A 45 16.68 12.62 10.18
N GLY A 46 16.68 11.29 10.04
CA GLY A 46 15.50 10.46 9.94
C GLY A 46 14.77 10.30 11.27
N GLN A 47 13.57 9.74 11.18
CA GLN A 47 12.82 9.31 12.35
C GLN A 47 13.47 8.09 13.01
N THR A 48 13.30 7.95 14.32
CA THR A 48 13.66 6.71 15.00
C THR A 48 12.64 5.62 14.74
N THR A 49 13.00 4.36 14.99
CA THR A 49 12.09 3.22 14.86
C THR A 49 10.78 3.40 15.65
N GLU A 50 10.86 3.91 16.88
CA GLU A 50 9.71 4.14 17.75
C GLU A 50 8.82 5.28 17.23
N VAL A 51 9.43 6.35 16.70
CA VAL A 51 8.69 7.45 16.07
C VAL A 51 7.99 6.96 14.81
N HIS A 52 8.64 6.11 14.01
CA HIS A 52 8.00 5.50 12.85
C HIS A 52 6.79 4.66 13.24
N ILE A 53 6.93 3.75 14.20
CA ILE A 53 5.83 2.88 14.66
C ILE A 53 4.67 3.72 15.21
N ARG A 54 4.97 4.78 15.97
CA ARG A 54 3.95 5.62 16.61
C ARG A 54 3.24 6.57 15.65
N ASP A 55 3.98 7.25 14.78
CA ASP A 55 3.48 8.42 14.04
C ASP A 55 3.35 8.18 12.54
N THR A 56 4.19 7.33 11.95
CA THR A 56 4.26 7.14 10.49
C THR A 56 3.52 5.90 10.04
N LEU A 57 3.72 4.78 10.71
CA LEU A 57 3.05 3.51 10.41
C LEU A 57 1.52 3.67 10.38
N PRO A 58 0.83 4.31 11.35
CA PRO A 58 -0.63 4.41 11.32
C PRO A 58 -1.18 5.14 10.09
N ARG A 59 -0.40 6.05 9.49
CA ARG A 59 -0.79 6.77 8.27
C ARG A 59 -0.79 5.86 7.05
N TYR A 60 0.16 4.94 6.94
CA TYR A 60 0.17 3.90 5.92
C TYR A 60 -0.92 2.86 6.15
N LEU A 61 -1.11 2.44 7.40
CA LEU A 61 -2.16 1.49 7.76
C LEU A 61 -3.56 2.03 7.46
N GLY A 62 -3.80 3.33 7.67
CA GLY A 62 -5.07 3.96 7.28
C GLY A 62 -5.37 3.87 5.77
N ILE A 63 -4.35 3.98 4.91
CA ILE A 63 -4.53 3.79 3.46
C ILE A 63 -4.90 2.33 3.16
N ILE A 64 -4.23 1.38 3.82
CA ILE A 64 -4.54 -0.05 3.68
C ILE A 64 -5.98 -0.33 4.13
N GLU A 65 -6.39 0.18 5.29
CA GLU A 65 -7.76 -0.01 5.81
C GLU A 65 -8.83 0.49 4.85
N GLU A 66 -8.64 1.65 4.22
CA GLU A 66 -9.60 2.18 3.24
C GLU A 66 -9.73 1.27 2.01
N VAL A 67 -8.60 0.76 1.50
CA VAL A 67 -8.61 -0.19 0.38
C VAL A 67 -9.27 -1.51 0.79
N VAL A 68 -9.00 -1.99 2.00
CA VAL A 68 -9.62 -3.22 2.55
C VAL A 68 -11.13 -3.07 2.64
N VAL A 69 -11.63 -1.92 3.11
CA VAL A 69 -13.07 -1.65 3.19
C VAL A 69 -13.70 -1.68 1.79
N GLU A 70 -13.07 -1.05 0.80
CA GLU A 70 -13.55 -1.08 -0.59
C GLU A 70 -13.52 -2.49 -1.17
N SER A 71 -12.53 -3.31 -0.81
CA SER A 71 -12.37 -4.70 -1.30
C SER A 71 -13.26 -5.73 -0.60
N GLY A 72 -14.28 -5.28 0.15
CA GLY A 72 -15.22 -6.16 0.85
C GLY A 72 -14.86 -6.46 2.30
N GLY A 73 -13.91 -5.73 2.89
CA GLY A 73 -13.65 -5.72 4.33
C GLY A 73 -12.82 -6.88 4.87
N VAL A 74 -12.12 -7.62 4.01
CA VAL A 74 -11.31 -8.79 4.41
C VAL A 74 -9.84 -8.54 4.06
N LEU A 75 -8.98 -8.65 5.08
CA LEU A 75 -7.52 -8.58 4.96
C LEU A 75 -6.90 -9.93 5.33
N GLY A 76 -6.31 -10.60 4.34
CA GLY A 76 -5.46 -11.76 4.57
C GLY A 76 -4.04 -11.34 4.91
N VAL A 77 -3.37 -12.08 5.79
CA VAL A 77 -1.97 -11.83 6.17
C VAL A 77 -1.14 -13.11 6.05
N SER A 78 0.12 -12.96 5.66
CA SER A 78 1.10 -14.04 5.65
C SER A 78 2.45 -13.58 6.17
N GLY A 79 3.14 -14.47 6.88
CA GLY A 79 4.41 -14.17 7.51
C GLY A 79 4.28 -13.38 8.81
N LYS A 80 5.38 -12.75 9.22
CA LYS A 80 5.48 -11.95 10.44
C LYS A 80 6.24 -10.68 10.13
N ASN A 81 5.98 -9.64 10.93
CA ASN A 81 6.81 -8.45 10.96
C ASN A 81 8.27 -8.84 11.26
N ARG A 82 9.22 -8.30 10.50
CA ARG A 82 10.64 -8.65 10.62
C ARG A 82 11.49 -7.39 10.62
N VAL A 83 12.46 -7.35 11.52
CA VAL A 83 13.54 -6.37 11.49
C VAL A 83 14.74 -6.95 10.77
N ASP A 84 15.19 -6.26 9.73
CA ASP A 84 16.42 -6.55 9.00
C ASP A 84 17.46 -5.46 9.25
N GLY A 85 18.72 -5.76 8.91
CA GLY A 85 19.74 -4.72 8.78
C GLY A 85 19.60 -4.04 7.43
N CYS A 86 19.95 -2.77 7.35
CA CYS A 86 19.96 -2.08 6.08
C CYS A 86 21.12 -2.55 5.19
N ALA A 87 21.05 -2.22 3.90
CA ALA A 87 22.15 -2.47 2.98
C ALA A 87 23.42 -1.64 3.27
N THR A 88 23.41 -0.79 4.31
CA THR A 88 24.57 0.00 4.71
C THR A 88 25.58 -0.84 5.53
N THR A 89 26.79 -0.34 5.70
CA THR A 89 27.83 -1.00 6.52
C THR A 89 27.67 -0.78 8.03
N ASP A 90 26.69 0.00 8.49
CA ASP A 90 26.43 0.19 9.92
C ASP A 90 25.67 -1.03 10.46
N THR A 91 26.08 -1.55 11.61
CA THR A 91 25.41 -2.71 12.22
C THR A 91 24.26 -2.30 13.14
N THR A 92 23.99 -1.01 13.29
CA THR A 92 22.96 -0.51 14.23
C THR A 92 21.70 0.01 13.56
N ASP A 93 21.76 0.28 12.26
CA ASP A 93 20.57 0.64 11.51
C ASP A 93 19.64 -0.56 11.31
N MET A 94 18.38 -0.24 11.09
CA MET A 94 17.33 -1.22 10.91
C MET A 94 16.29 -0.75 9.92
N GLU A 95 15.75 -1.70 9.19
CA GLU A 95 14.53 -1.54 8.40
C GLU A 95 13.53 -2.63 8.82
N ILE A 96 12.26 -2.31 8.69
CA ILE A 96 11.16 -3.20 9.03
C ILE A 96 10.48 -3.62 7.74
N GLN A 97 10.46 -4.93 7.52
CA GLN A 97 9.54 -5.54 6.59
C GLN A 97 8.29 -5.92 7.36
N TRP A 98 7.18 -5.29 7.03
CA TRP A 98 5.88 -5.65 7.60
C TRP A 98 5.38 -6.94 6.95
N MET A 99 4.45 -7.64 7.60
CA MET A 99 3.85 -8.86 7.03
C MET A 99 3.26 -8.58 5.64
N THR A 100 3.33 -9.58 4.76
CA THR A 100 2.67 -9.47 3.45
C THR A 100 1.17 -9.60 3.65
N MET A 101 0.43 -8.72 3.00
CA MET A 101 -1.00 -8.58 3.11
C MET A 101 -1.67 -8.89 1.78
N TYR A 102 -2.92 -9.36 1.82
CA TYR A 102 -3.68 -9.75 0.64
C TYR A 102 -5.13 -9.30 0.80
N ILE A 103 -5.69 -8.80 -0.29
CA ILE A 103 -7.12 -8.52 -0.38
C ILE A 103 -7.68 -9.12 -1.68
N PRO A 104 -9.00 -9.40 -1.73
CA PRO A 104 -9.67 -9.68 -3.00
C PRO A 104 -9.41 -8.57 -4.02
N ALA A 105 -9.40 -8.90 -5.31
CA ALA A 105 -9.26 -7.87 -6.33
C ALA A 105 -10.43 -6.87 -6.27
N ILE A 106 -10.06 -5.59 -6.43
CA ILE A 106 -10.97 -4.49 -6.71
C ILE A 106 -10.70 -3.95 -8.10
N ASP A 107 -11.53 -3.04 -8.61
CA ASP A 107 -11.18 -2.34 -9.85
C ASP A 107 -9.88 -1.56 -9.64
N TYR A 108 -8.96 -1.64 -10.61
CA TYR A 108 -7.66 -0.97 -10.49
C TYR A 108 -7.78 0.55 -10.44
N GLU A 109 -8.75 1.14 -11.15
CA GLU A 109 -8.94 2.58 -11.14
C GLU A 109 -9.48 3.04 -9.77
N ASP A 110 -10.29 2.22 -9.10
CA ASP A 110 -10.71 2.45 -7.71
C ASP A 110 -9.54 2.28 -6.74
N LEU A 111 -8.74 1.22 -6.87
CA LEU A 111 -7.49 1.05 -6.11
C LEU A 111 -6.60 2.29 -6.23
N ARG A 112 -6.31 2.71 -7.46
CA ARG A 112 -5.47 3.87 -7.74
C ARG A 112 -6.06 5.11 -7.09
N ARG A 113 -7.35 5.37 -7.26
CA ARG A 113 -8.03 6.55 -6.71
C ARG A 113 -7.89 6.60 -5.19
N ILE A 114 -8.25 5.52 -4.49
CA ILE A 114 -8.21 5.45 -3.02
C ILE A 114 -6.77 5.65 -2.51
N VAL A 115 -5.81 4.91 -3.09
CA VAL A 115 -4.41 4.97 -2.66
C VAL A 115 -3.80 6.35 -2.91
N VAL A 116 -4.07 6.98 -4.06
CA VAL A 116 -3.58 8.32 -4.38
C VAL A 116 -4.20 9.38 -3.47
N GLU A 117 -5.51 9.33 -3.24
CA GLU A 117 -6.19 10.25 -2.32
C GLU A 117 -5.65 10.08 -0.89
N GLY A 118 -5.42 8.84 -0.45
CA GLY A 118 -4.81 8.52 0.83
C GLY A 118 -3.38 9.05 0.96
N ALA A 119 -2.55 8.87 -0.07
CA ALA A 119 -1.20 9.42 -0.11
C ALA A 119 -1.21 10.96 0.01
N GLN A 120 -2.07 11.62 -0.76
CA GLN A 120 -2.21 13.09 -0.74
C GLN A 120 -2.62 13.61 0.64
N ARG A 121 -3.61 12.98 1.30
CA ARG A 121 -4.05 13.37 2.64
C ARG A 121 -2.93 13.28 3.69
N ASN A 122 -1.98 12.37 3.49
CA ASN A 122 -0.86 12.15 4.41
C ASN A 122 0.43 12.90 4.00
N GLY A 123 0.42 13.62 2.88
CA GLY A 123 1.59 14.32 2.36
C GLY A 123 2.66 13.39 1.79
N PHE A 124 2.28 12.19 1.35
CA PHE A 124 3.18 11.21 0.75
C PHE A 124 3.30 11.38 -0.76
N GLY A 125 4.43 10.95 -1.32
CA GLY A 125 4.59 10.76 -2.75
C GLY A 125 3.88 9.48 -3.20
N TYR A 126 3.53 9.41 -4.48
CA TYR A 126 2.88 8.24 -5.07
C TYR A 126 3.23 8.06 -6.54
N SER A 127 3.10 6.84 -7.03
CA SER A 127 3.26 6.45 -8.45
C SER A 127 2.35 5.27 -8.77
N TRP A 128 2.06 5.04 -10.05
CA TRP A 128 1.26 3.89 -10.48
C TRP A 128 1.58 3.49 -11.92
N ASP A 129 1.38 2.21 -12.24
CA ASP A 129 1.59 1.69 -13.59
C ASP A 129 0.33 1.87 -14.47
N PRO A 130 0.37 2.71 -15.53
CA PRO A 130 -0.80 2.92 -16.38
C PRO A 130 -1.11 1.71 -17.28
N VAL A 131 -0.17 0.79 -17.45
CA VAL A 131 -0.24 -0.32 -18.41
C VAL A 131 0.02 -1.64 -17.70
N ARG A 132 -0.78 -2.65 -18.04
CA ARG A 132 -0.60 -4.03 -17.56
C ARG A 132 0.74 -4.58 -18.01
N ARG A 133 1.44 -5.24 -17.10
CA ARG A 133 2.71 -5.93 -17.36
C ARG A 133 2.53 -7.43 -17.20
N ASP A 134 3.51 -8.16 -17.74
CA ASP A 134 3.71 -9.60 -17.58
C ASP A 134 2.48 -10.50 -17.89
N LYS A 135 2.54 -11.78 -17.47
CA LYS A 135 1.48 -12.78 -17.71
C LYS A 135 0.36 -12.72 -16.67
N LEU A 136 0.58 -12.05 -15.55
CA LEU A 136 -0.37 -11.88 -14.47
C LEU A 136 -1.22 -10.61 -14.64
N ASN A 137 -0.99 -9.85 -15.71
CA ASN A 137 -1.60 -8.54 -15.95
C ASN A 137 -1.36 -7.59 -14.76
N LEU A 138 -0.14 -7.62 -14.22
CA LEU A 138 0.24 -6.86 -13.04
C LEU A 138 0.20 -5.35 -13.32
N ARG A 139 -0.39 -4.60 -12.39
CA ARG A 139 -0.21 -3.15 -12.27
C ARG A 139 0.07 -2.80 -10.82
N THR A 140 0.91 -1.80 -10.60
CA THR A 140 1.25 -1.34 -9.26
C THR A 140 0.66 0.02 -8.95
N VAL A 141 0.40 0.27 -7.67
CA VAL A 141 0.24 1.61 -7.10
C VAL A 141 1.15 1.66 -5.87
N THR A 142 2.07 2.61 -5.83
CA THR A 142 3.08 2.72 -4.78
C THR A 142 2.99 4.08 -4.11
N VAL A 143 3.18 4.10 -2.80
CA VAL A 143 3.19 5.29 -1.94
C VAL A 143 4.49 5.27 -1.14
N GLY A 144 5.11 6.43 -0.96
CA GLY A 144 6.27 6.54 -0.10
C GLY A 144 6.56 7.96 0.35
N ASP A 145 7.60 8.11 1.17
CA ASP A 145 7.94 9.39 1.79
C ASP A 145 9.44 9.68 1.77
N GLY A 146 9.81 10.86 2.28
CA GLY A 146 11.21 11.28 2.33
C GLY A 146 12.11 10.40 3.19
N TYR A 147 11.54 9.59 4.10
CA TYR A 147 12.31 8.66 4.95
C TYR A 147 12.60 7.33 4.26
N GLY A 148 12.08 7.10 3.05
CA GLY A 148 12.27 5.85 2.31
C GLY A 148 11.30 4.74 2.72
N ASN A 149 10.20 5.08 3.40
CA ASN A 149 9.09 4.14 3.61
C ASN A 149 8.39 3.89 2.27
N SER A 150 7.91 2.66 2.05
CA SER A 150 7.28 2.26 0.80
C SER A 150 6.10 1.33 1.06
N LEU A 151 4.95 1.67 0.51
CA LEU A 151 3.74 0.87 0.48
C LEU A 151 3.39 0.58 -0.97
N SER A 152 3.40 -0.69 -1.37
CA SER A 152 3.11 -1.11 -2.75
C SER A 152 1.90 -2.03 -2.80
N PHE A 153 0.95 -1.69 -3.66
CA PHE A 153 -0.19 -2.51 -4.02
C PHE A 153 0.06 -3.16 -5.38
N TYR A 154 0.26 -4.46 -5.40
CA TYR A 154 0.45 -5.27 -6.60
C TYR A 154 -0.89 -5.86 -7.03
N HIS A 155 -1.53 -5.23 -8.01
CA HIS A 155 -2.82 -5.64 -8.54
C HIS A 155 -2.63 -6.76 -9.57
N HIS A 156 -3.00 -7.99 -9.21
CA HIS A 156 -2.90 -9.16 -10.09
C HIS A 156 -4.29 -9.53 -10.64
N GLU A 157 -4.65 -8.97 -11.79
CA GLU A 157 -5.94 -9.29 -12.43
C GLU A 157 -6.11 -10.78 -12.75
N ALA A 158 -5.04 -11.46 -13.16
CA ALA A 158 -5.12 -12.88 -13.50
C ALA A 158 -5.27 -13.81 -12.27
N LEU A 159 -4.94 -13.31 -11.07
CA LEU A 159 -5.04 -14.05 -9.81
C LEU A 159 -6.18 -13.57 -8.92
N ASP A 160 -6.96 -12.60 -9.40
CA ASP A 160 -8.11 -12.01 -8.70
C ASP A 160 -7.78 -11.55 -7.27
N ARG A 161 -6.58 -10.97 -7.08
CA ARG A 161 -6.11 -10.48 -5.79
C ARG A 161 -5.19 -9.28 -5.90
N VAL A 162 -5.08 -8.52 -4.82
CA VAL A 162 -4.02 -7.53 -4.62
C VAL A 162 -3.10 -8.01 -3.52
N ILE A 163 -1.79 -7.98 -3.78
CA ILE A 163 -0.75 -8.20 -2.77
C ILE A 163 -0.31 -6.82 -2.27
N ILE A 164 -0.16 -6.67 -0.97
CA ILE A 164 0.21 -5.42 -0.33
C ILE A 164 1.50 -5.67 0.45
N ASP A 165 2.55 -4.92 0.09
CA ASP A 165 3.81 -4.91 0.83
C ASP A 165 4.06 -3.53 1.41
N LEU A 166 4.44 -3.50 2.69
CA LEU A 166 4.84 -2.29 3.39
C LEU A 166 6.26 -2.50 3.92
N TYR A 167 7.12 -1.52 3.67
CA TYR A 167 8.49 -1.45 4.15
C TYR A 167 8.71 -0.11 4.83
N SER A 168 9.45 -0.14 5.94
CA SER A 168 10.05 1.09 6.44
C SER A 168 11.29 1.47 5.64
N GLY A 169 11.67 2.74 5.70
CA GLY A 169 13.04 3.13 5.40
C GLY A 169 14.01 2.69 6.51
N CYS A 170 15.29 2.93 6.29
CA CYS A 170 16.33 2.71 7.29
C CYS A 170 16.25 3.73 8.42
N MET A 171 16.35 3.24 9.65
CA MET A 171 16.20 4.04 10.87
C MET A 171 17.16 3.54 11.95
N PHE A 172 17.43 4.41 12.92
CA PHE A 172 18.05 4.02 14.18
C PHE A 172 16.99 3.89 15.28
N PRO A 173 17.15 2.98 16.25
CA PRO A 173 16.32 2.98 17.44
C PRO A 173 16.65 4.22 18.29
N SER A 174 15.68 4.73 19.04
CA SER A 174 15.87 5.91 19.90
C SER A 174 16.88 5.67 21.02
N GLN A 175 17.01 4.41 21.44
CA GLN A 175 17.99 3.93 22.40
C GLN A 175 18.87 2.88 21.72
N PRO A 176 20.19 2.86 22.00
CA PRO A 176 21.05 1.78 21.52
C PRO A 176 20.50 0.42 21.97
N LEU A 177 20.53 -0.55 21.05
CA LEU A 177 20.25 -1.92 21.43
C LEU A 177 21.35 -2.42 22.36
N ASP A 178 20.97 -3.24 23.34
CA ASP A 178 21.93 -4.02 24.11
C ASP A 178 22.76 -4.86 23.12
N PRO A 179 24.11 -4.82 23.19
CA PRO A 179 24.98 -5.62 22.33
C PRO A 179 24.64 -7.11 22.28
N ASP A 180 24.05 -7.66 23.34
CA ASP A 180 23.65 -9.07 23.44
C ASP A 180 22.24 -9.33 22.89
N THR A 181 21.47 -8.29 22.59
CA THR A 181 20.12 -8.41 22.01
C THR A 181 20.20 -8.43 20.48
N PRO A 182 19.79 -9.54 19.84
CA PRO A 182 19.78 -9.59 18.39
C PRO A 182 18.80 -8.56 17.81
N ARG A 183 19.21 -7.83 16.76
CA ARG A 183 18.35 -6.83 16.11
C ARG A 183 16.97 -7.37 15.70
N TRP A 184 16.92 -8.62 15.22
CA TRP A 184 15.69 -9.26 14.79
C TRP A 184 14.67 -9.50 15.92
N SER A 185 15.09 -9.41 17.20
CA SER A 185 14.21 -9.52 18.35
C SER A 185 13.69 -8.16 18.85
N TYR A 186 13.89 -7.09 18.08
CA TYR A 186 13.32 -5.79 18.39
C TYR A 186 11.78 -5.90 18.47
N PRO A 187 11.13 -5.32 19.49
CA PRO A 187 9.69 -5.43 19.66
C PRO A 187 8.96 -4.67 18.53
N LEU A 188 8.18 -5.40 17.74
CA LEU A 188 7.30 -4.85 16.71
C LEU A 188 5.84 -5.03 17.13
N PRO A 189 4.93 -4.13 16.70
CA PRO A 189 3.53 -4.25 17.03
C PRO A 189 2.94 -5.55 16.48
N SER A 190 1.98 -6.11 17.23
CA SER A 190 1.18 -7.25 16.78
C SER A 190 0.19 -6.84 15.69
N LEU A 191 -0.46 -7.83 15.07
CA LEU A 191 -1.47 -7.55 14.05
C LEU A 191 -2.67 -6.79 14.64
N GLU A 192 -3.06 -7.15 15.87
CA GLU A 192 -4.12 -6.50 16.65
C GLU A 192 -3.76 -5.03 16.94
N GLU A 193 -2.49 -4.74 17.21
CA GLU A 193 -2.02 -3.37 17.47
C GLU A 193 -1.96 -2.54 16.20
N MET A 194 -1.63 -3.16 15.06
CA MET A 194 -1.61 -2.49 13.74
C MET A 194 -3.02 -2.20 13.24
N PHE A 195 -3.96 -3.13 13.41
CA PHE A 195 -5.33 -3.01 12.92
C PHE A 195 -6.34 -3.16 14.06
N PRO A 196 -6.41 -2.19 14.99
CA PRO A 196 -7.24 -2.30 16.20
C PRO A 196 -8.74 -2.34 15.89
N ASN A 197 -9.14 -1.94 14.68
CA ASN A 197 -10.54 -1.92 14.23
C ASN A 197 -10.93 -3.15 13.41
N LEU A 198 -10.00 -4.07 13.13
CA LEU A 198 -10.27 -5.28 12.35
C LEU A 198 -10.47 -6.50 13.25
N THR A 199 -11.40 -7.37 12.87
CA THR A 199 -11.54 -8.69 13.47
C THR A 199 -10.56 -9.64 12.80
N ILE A 200 -9.61 -10.16 13.56
CA ILE A 200 -8.64 -11.13 13.07
C ILE A 200 -9.24 -12.53 13.18
N VAL A 201 -9.27 -13.24 12.05
CA VAL A 201 -9.70 -14.64 11.98
C VAL A 201 -8.59 -15.44 11.34
N GLN A 202 -8.22 -16.55 11.96
CA GLN A 202 -7.27 -17.48 11.36
C GLN A 202 -7.93 -18.14 10.16
N ALA A 203 -7.38 -17.94 8.95
CA ALA A 203 -7.97 -18.48 7.73
C ALA A 203 -7.72 -19.97 7.54
N PHE A 204 -6.57 -20.45 8.02
CA PHE A 204 -6.16 -21.85 7.94
C PHE A 204 -5.57 -22.29 9.26
N ASP A 205 -5.92 -23.49 9.70
CA ASP A 205 -5.28 -24.11 10.86
C ASP A 205 -3.84 -24.55 10.53
N ASP A 206 -3.14 -25.10 11.53
CA ASP A 206 -1.76 -25.56 11.36
C ASP A 206 -1.62 -26.74 10.35
N ASN A 207 -2.72 -27.39 9.98
CA ASN A 207 -2.77 -28.45 8.97
C ASN A 207 -3.04 -27.90 7.56
N GLY A 208 -3.32 -26.59 7.43
CA GLY A 208 -3.71 -25.97 6.18
C GLY A 208 -5.20 -26.14 5.85
N ASP A 209 -6.01 -26.60 6.81
CA ASP A 209 -7.45 -26.72 6.63
C ASP A 209 -8.11 -25.35 6.82
N GLU A 210 -9.01 -24.99 5.90
CA GLU A 210 -9.74 -23.72 5.95
C GLU A 210 -10.61 -23.63 7.21
N ASN A 211 -10.59 -22.48 7.86
CA ASN A 211 -11.42 -22.20 9.01
C ASN A 211 -12.91 -22.33 8.65
N PRO A 212 -13.66 -23.25 9.29
CA PRO A 212 -15.08 -23.47 9.02
C PRO A 212 -15.94 -22.23 9.23
N GLU A 213 -15.52 -21.30 10.10
CA GLU A 213 -16.23 -20.04 10.41
C GLU A 213 -16.24 -19.07 9.22
N LEU A 214 -15.28 -19.21 8.29
CA LEU A 214 -15.18 -18.38 7.08
C LEU A 214 -16.03 -18.91 5.92
N ARG A 215 -16.61 -20.12 6.05
CA ARG A 215 -17.48 -20.66 5.01
C ARG A 215 -18.74 -19.81 4.90
N PRO A 216 -19.19 -19.46 3.69
CA PRO A 216 -20.46 -18.75 3.50
C PRO A 216 -21.57 -19.52 4.21
N GLN A 217 -22.24 -18.88 5.18
CA GLN A 217 -23.44 -19.43 5.76
C GLN A 217 -24.50 -19.44 4.66
N SER A 218 -24.64 -20.58 3.98
CA SER A 218 -25.73 -20.81 3.05
C SER A 218 -27.03 -20.63 3.83
N GLY A 219 -27.69 -19.51 3.57
CA GLY A 219 -28.97 -19.18 4.18
C GLY A 219 -29.93 -20.35 4.00
N GLY A 220 -30.42 -20.89 5.12
CA GLY A 220 -31.46 -21.91 5.11
C GLY A 220 -32.74 -21.36 4.50
N GLN A 221 -32.93 -21.57 3.21
CA GLN A 221 -34.27 -21.63 2.61
C GLN A 221 -34.64 -23.10 2.46
N SER A 222 -35.75 -23.50 3.11
CA SER A 222 -36.69 -24.61 2.83
C SER A 222 -37.03 -25.37 4.13
N GLY A 223 -38.27 -25.42 4.62
CA GLY A 223 -39.51 -24.96 4.01
C GLY A 223 -40.66 -24.85 5.02
N ALA A 224 -41.53 -23.88 4.79
CA ALA A 224 -42.89 -23.91 5.30
C ALA A 224 -43.69 -24.91 4.44
N GLN A 225 -44.01 -26.07 4.99
CA GLN A 225 -45.10 -26.89 4.46
C GLN A 225 -46.43 -26.22 4.79
N SER A 226 -47.02 -25.56 3.79
CA SER A 226 -48.46 -25.29 3.78
C SER A 226 -49.17 -26.59 3.39
N GLY A 227 -50.02 -27.08 4.27
CA GLY A 227 -50.92 -28.21 4.01
C GLY A 227 -52.20 -28.03 4.81
N GLU A 228 -53.19 -27.39 4.20
CA GLU A 228 -54.63 -27.54 4.47
C GLU A 228 -55.36 -27.57 3.13
#